data_AF-X0Y7F9-F1
#
_entry.id   AF-X0Y7F9-F1
#
_cell.length_a   1.000
_cell.length_b   1.000
_cell.length_c   1.000
_cell.angle_alpha   90.00
_cell.angle_beta   90.00
_cell.angle_gamma   90.00
#
_symmetry.space_group_name_H-M   'P 1'
#
loop_
_entity.id
_entity.type
_entity.pdbx_description
1 polymer ?
#
loop_
_entity_poly.entity_id
_entity_poly.type
_entity_poly.pdbx_seq_one_letter_code
_entity_poly.pdbx_strand_id
1 'polypeptide(L)'
;IGGRMPLREDFWNIGYPLPGALVYIVMPIAAAAIAYGLWRRLRMWRTGAPMPDLGPWRRRLRKTIKPVALDVIAHRRFLHRELYAGVMHFALFSGVAVLLFATVLAFIEHNAAEYLGWQVWTVQWRVQTGFIWDVFGGLVASVGVGMAAWRRYVTRPERLNTILDDGVSLGLLALVLFTGFLLEGLRIGATEMNPASGLYAPASAPWSPVGYVFARALAGLGMKPAAMETAHAVTWWLHVG
;
A
#
# COMPACT_ATOMS: atom_id res chain seq x y z
N ILE A 1 5.25 -29.12 -7.94
CA ILE A 1 5.98 -28.44 -9.04
C ILE A 1 5.43 -27.02 -9.05
N GLY A 2 6.07 -26.12 -8.30
CA GLY A 2 5.54 -24.77 -8.03
C GLY A 2 5.50 -23.94 -9.30
N GLY A 3 4.31 -23.43 -9.62
CA GLY A 3 4.09 -22.59 -10.80
C GLY A 3 4.80 -21.25 -10.63
N ARG A 4 6.07 -21.19 -11.05
CA ARG A 4 6.82 -19.92 -11.11
C ARG A 4 6.02 -18.94 -11.95
N MET A 5 5.69 -17.82 -11.33
CA MET A 5 4.95 -16.76 -11.97
C MET A 5 5.90 -16.02 -12.91
N PRO A 6 5.65 -15.99 -14.23
CA PRO A 6 6.61 -15.44 -15.17
C PRO A 6 6.79 -13.94 -14.88
N LEU A 7 8.05 -13.51 -14.74
CA LEU A 7 8.53 -12.12 -14.70
C LEU A 7 8.63 -11.41 -13.34
N ARG A 8 7.64 -11.50 -12.45
CA ARG A 8 7.68 -10.86 -11.11
C ARG A 8 7.16 -11.80 -10.04
N GLU A 9 8.08 -12.36 -9.26
CA GLU A 9 7.77 -13.32 -8.19
C GLU A 9 7.61 -12.57 -6.85
N ASP A 10 6.54 -12.88 -6.10
CA ASP A 10 6.19 -12.15 -4.86
C ASP A 10 7.22 -12.34 -3.73
N PHE A 11 7.76 -13.55 -3.60
CA PHE A 11 8.78 -13.90 -2.60
C PHE A 11 10.19 -14.00 -3.18
N TRP A 12 10.45 -13.31 -4.30
CA TRP A 12 11.79 -13.26 -4.90
C TRP A 12 12.83 -12.88 -3.85
N ASN A 13 13.96 -13.61 -3.83
CA ASN A 13 15.11 -13.40 -2.93
C ASN A 13 14.83 -13.54 -1.41
N ILE A 14 13.57 -13.66 -0.99
CA ILE A 14 13.21 -14.09 0.37
C ILE A 14 13.19 -15.62 0.40
N GLY A 15 12.51 -16.23 -0.57
CA GLY A 15 12.34 -17.67 -0.67
C GLY A 15 11.02 -18.14 -0.05
N TYR A 16 10.44 -19.18 -0.63
CA TYR A 16 9.18 -19.80 -0.20
C TYR A 16 9.35 -21.32 -0.35
N PRO A 17 8.93 -22.16 0.63
CA PRO A 17 8.03 -21.83 1.74
C PRO A 17 8.65 -21.16 2.98
N LEU A 18 9.83 -21.56 3.47
CA LEU A 18 10.21 -21.31 4.88
C LEU A 18 11.22 -20.20 5.18
N PRO A 19 11.23 -19.12 4.39
CA PRO A 19 11.15 -17.83 5.10
C PRO A 19 9.91 -17.01 4.72
N GLY A 20 9.44 -17.07 3.48
CA GLY A 20 8.26 -16.33 3.02
C GLY A 20 7.01 -16.62 3.85
N ALA A 21 6.79 -17.86 4.30
CA ALA A 21 5.64 -18.23 5.11
C ALA A 21 5.57 -17.52 6.48
N LEU A 22 6.67 -16.95 6.99
CA LEU A 22 6.63 -16.24 8.28
C LEU A 22 5.79 -14.95 8.20
N VAL A 23 5.57 -14.38 7.01
CA VAL A 23 4.64 -13.23 6.85
C VAL A 23 3.22 -13.58 7.29
N TYR A 24 2.83 -14.85 7.20
CA TYR A 24 1.52 -15.31 7.64
C TYR A 24 1.36 -15.29 9.16
N ILE A 25 2.44 -15.11 9.94
CA ILE A 25 2.38 -14.86 11.39
C ILE A 25 1.94 -13.42 11.68
N VAL A 26 2.33 -12.46 10.83
CA VAL A 26 1.92 -11.04 10.96
C VAL A 26 0.43 -10.88 10.70
N MET A 27 -0.13 -11.66 9.77
CA MET A 27 -1.56 -11.66 9.41
C MET A 27 -2.54 -11.79 10.60
N PRO A 28 -2.48 -12.84 11.45
CA PRO A 28 -3.38 -12.97 12.59
C PRO A 28 -3.14 -11.89 13.65
N ILE A 29 -1.92 -11.39 13.81
CA ILE A 29 -1.61 -10.29 14.73
C ILE A 29 -2.30 -9.00 14.26
N ALA A 30 -2.15 -8.66 12.97
CA ALA A 30 -2.82 -7.51 12.37
C ALA A 30 -4.35 -7.66 12.42
N ALA A 31 -4.88 -8.84 12.11
CA ALA A 31 -6.31 -9.12 12.17
C ALA A 31 -6.86 -8.97 13.60
N ALA A 32 -6.14 -9.47 14.61
CA ALA A 32 -6.51 -9.30 16.02
C ALA A 32 -6.49 -7.82 16.45
N ALA A 33 -5.47 -7.06 16.03
CA ALA A 33 -5.38 -5.62 16.31
C ALA A 33 -6.54 -4.84 15.67
N ILE A 34 -6.89 -5.13 14.42
CA ILE A 34 -8.04 -4.53 13.71
C ILE A 34 -9.35 -4.91 14.41
N ALA A 35 -9.55 -6.19 14.73
CA ALA A 35 -10.75 -6.68 15.40
C ALA A 35 -10.93 -6.02 16.78
N TYR A 36 -9.85 -5.90 17.55
CA TYR A 36 -9.83 -5.21 18.84
C TYR A 36 -10.16 -3.71 18.69
N GLY A 37 -9.56 -3.04 17.71
CA GLY A 37 -9.85 -1.63 17.39
C GLY A 37 -11.31 -1.39 17.03
N LEU A 38 -11.88 -2.24 16.16
CA LEU A 38 -13.30 -2.22 15.80
C LEU A 38 -14.18 -2.48 17.03
N TRP A 39 -13.86 -3.49 17.84
CA TRP A 39 -14.60 -3.81 19.05
C TRP A 39 -14.63 -2.63 20.03
N ARG A 40 -13.49 -1.99 20.27
CA ARG A 40 -13.40 -0.77 21.12
C ARG A 40 -14.25 0.36 20.57
N ARG A 41 -14.25 0.57 19.24
CA ARG A 41 -15.05 1.61 18.58
C ARG A 41 -16.55 1.31 18.66
N LEU A 42 -16.95 0.05 18.43
CA LEU A 42 -18.33 -0.41 18.58
C LEU A 42 -18.83 -0.24 20.02
N ARG A 43 -17.98 -0.55 21.01
CA ARG A 43 -18.32 -0.35 22.44
C ARG A 43 -18.57 1.12 22.73
N MET A 44 -17.75 2.03 22.20
CA MET A 44 -17.97 3.48 22.32
C MET A 44 -19.25 3.94 21.61
N TRP A 45 -19.58 3.42 20.43
CA TRP A 45 -20.84 3.79 19.75
C TRP A 45 -22.08 3.30 20.49
N ARG A 46 -21.95 2.24 21.29
CA ARG A 46 -23.03 1.68 22.12
C ARG A 46 -23.25 2.42 23.44
N THR A 47 -22.43 3.42 23.80
CA THR A 47 -22.68 4.24 25.00
C THR A 47 -23.70 5.36 24.77
N GLY A 48 -24.18 5.56 23.54
CA GLY A 48 -25.23 6.52 23.23
C GLY A 48 -26.60 6.08 23.78
N ALA A 49 -27.45 7.04 24.14
CA ALA A 49 -28.81 6.76 24.59
C ALA A 49 -29.64 6.07 23.48
N PRO A 50 -30.52 5.10 23.81
CA PRO A 50 -31.40 4.49 22.83
C PRO A 50 -32.31 5.56 22.21
N MET A 51 -32.36 5.62 20.88
CA MET A 51 -33.31 6.44 20.12
C MET A 51 -34.45 5.53 19.62
N PRO A 52 -35.61 5.50 20.30
CA PRO A 52 -36.72 4.63 19.92
C PRO A 52 -37.40 5.04 18.60
N ASP A 53 -37.29 6.30 18.17
CA ASP A 53 -37.97 6.82 16.97
C ASP A 53 -37.02 7.08 15.79
N LEU A 54 -36.38 6.02 15.29
CA LEU A 54 -35.48 6.12 14.13
C LEU A 54 -36.18 5.94 12.78
N GLY A 55 -37.49 5.64 12.78
CA GLY A 55 -38.25 5.30 11.58
C GLY A 55 -37.69 4.09 10.79
N PRO A 56 -38.19 3.83 9.56
CA PRO A 56 -37.85 2.63 8.81
C PRO A 56 -36.38 2.58 8.33
N TRP A 57 -35.71 1.44 8.57
CA TRP A 57 -34.30 1.21 8.19
C TRP A 57 -34.00 1.51 6.72
N ARG A 58 -34.87 1.08 5.79
CA ARG A 58 -34.71 1.31 4.33
C ARG A 58 -34.58 2.79 3.98
N ARG A 59 -35.37 3.66 4.63
CA ARG A 59 -35.37 5.10 4.33
C ARG A 59 -34.09 5.75 4.82
N ARG A 60 -33.56 5.30 5.96
CA ARG A 60 -32.26 5.74 6.48
C ARG A 60 -31.12 5.29 5.58
N LEU A 61 -31.08 4.00 5.21
CA LEU A 61 -30.04 3.46 4.35
C LEU A 61 -29.99 4.19 3.00
N ARG A 62 -31.14 4.44 2.37
CA ARG A 62 -31.20 5.20 1.10
C ARG A 62 -30.74 6.66 1.25
N LYS A 63 -31.10 7.33 2.35
CA LYS A 63 -30.69 8.70 2.64
C LYS A 63 -29.21 8.81 3.01
N THR A 64 -28.60 7.74 3.51
CA THR A 64 -27.20 7.72 3.97
C THR A 64 -26.24 7.22 2.90
N ILE A 65 -26.59 6.18 2.13
CA ILE A 65 -25.69 5.57 1.13
C ILE A 65 -25.18 6.58 0.10
N LYS A 66 -26.08 7.38 -0.49
CA LYS A 66 -25.69 8.31 -1.56
C LYS A 66 -24.72 9.41 -1.06
N PRO A 67 -25.01 10.14 0.02
CA PRO A 67 -24.07 11.12 0.55
C PRO A 67 -22.82 10.45 1.13
N VAL A 68 -22.91 9.30 1.80
CA VAL A 68 -21.71 8.61 2.32
C VAL A 68 -20.80 8.16 1.18
N ALA A 69 -21.34 7.56 0.12
CA ALA A 69 -20.54 7.15 -1.04
C ALA A 69 -19.86 8.35 -1.69
N LEU A 70 -20.57 9.47 -1.88
CA LEU A 70 -20.00 10.70 -2.43
C LEU A 70 -18.99 11.37 -1.50
N ASP A 71 -19.22 11.34 -0.19
CA ASP A 71 -18.35 11.96 0.80
C ASP A 71 -17.08 11.12 1.04
N VAL A 72 -17.17 9.79 0.98
CA VAL A 72 -16.05 8.85 1.16
C VAL A 72 -15.23 8.71 -0.12
N ILE A 73 -15.87 8.53 -1.28
CA ILE A 73 -15.15 8.29 -2.54
C ILE A 73 -14.69 9.62 -3.13
N ALA A 74 -15.61 10.58 -3.30
CA ALA A 74 -15.29 11.84 -3.96
C ALA A 74 -14.73 12.91 -3.01
N HIS A 75 -14.60 12.62 -1.71
CA HIS A 75 -14.11 13.57 -0.70
C HIS A 75 -14.82 14.93 -0.77
N ARG A 76 -16.09 14.92 -1.23
CA ARG A 76 -16.81 16.11 -1.74
C ARG A 76 -16.87 17.23 -0.72
N ARG A 77 -17.12 16.90 0.56
CA ARG A 77 -17.17 17.89 1.65
C ARG A 77 -15.84 18.60 1.90
N PHE A 78 -14.71 17.95 1.67
CA PHE A 78 -13.40 18.55 1.86
C PHE A 78 -13.02 19.45 0.68
N LEU A 79 -13.29 19.00 -0.55
CA LEU A 79 -13.04 19.79 -1.76
C LEU A 79 -13.82 21.12 -1.78
N HIS A 80 -15.02 21.14 -1.22
CA HIS A 80 -15.85 22.36 -1.18
C HIS A 80 -15.48 23.35 -0.06
N ARG A 81 -14.76 22.94 0.99
CA ARG A 81 -14.43 23.82 2.13
C ARG A 81 -12.95 24.21 2.19
N GLU A 82 -12.05 23.25 1.95
CA GLU A 82 -10.60 23.45 1.94
C GLU A 82 -9.99 22.57 0.86
N LEU A 83 -9.83 23.13 -0.35
CA LEU A 83 -9.36 22.39 -1.52
C LEU A 83 -8.04 21.63 -1.24
N TYR A 84 -7.07 22.30 -0.59
CA TYR A 84 -5.80 21.68 -0.24
C TYR A 84 -5.99 20.43 0.64
N ALA A 85 -6.78 20.54 1.71
CA ALA A 85 -7.04 19.41 2.61
C ALA A 85 -7.83 18.30 1.91
N GLY A 86 -8.74 18.65 1.00
CA GLY A 86 -9.48 17.69 0.18
C GLY A 86 -8.60 16.90 -0.78
N VAL A 87 -7.73 17.58 -1.53
CA VAL A 87 -6.78 16.93 -2.45
C VAL A 87 -5.78 16.07 -1.68
N MET A 88 -5.26 16.57 -0.55
CA MET A 88 -4.35 15.83 0.33
C MET A 88 -4.96 14.50 0.82
N HIS A 89 -6.19 14.54 1.39
CA HIS A 89 -6.85 13.32 1.86
C HIS A 89 -7.23 12.40 0.71
N PHE A 90 -7.69 12.94 -0.42
CA PHE A 90 -8.00 12.14 -1.60
C PHE A 90 -6.77 11.39 -2.10
N ALA A 91 -5.61 12.06 -2.18
CA ALA A 91 -4.35 11.44 -2.59
C ALA A 91 -3.92 10.34 -1.60
N LEU A 92 -3.97 10.60 -0.29
CA LEU A 92 -3.68 9.59 0.72
C LEU A 92 -4.61 8.38 0.63
N PHE A 93 -5.92 8.63 0.59
CA PHE A 93 -6.93 7.56 0.57
C PHE A 93 -6.86 6.75 -0.72
N SER A 94 -6.83 7.40 -1.88
CA SER A 94 -6.81 6.70 -3.18
C SER A 94 -5.51 5.91 -3.35
N GLY A 95 -4.35 6.50 -3.04
CA GLY A 95 -3.08 5.82 -3.16
C GLY A 95 -2.97 4.60 -2.22
N VAL A 96 -3.32 4.77 -0.94
CA VAL A 96 -3.33 3.65 0.02
C VAL A 96 -4.36 2.59 -0.37
N ALA A 97 -5.53 2.97 -0.89
CA ALA A 97 -6.53 2.01 -1.33
C ALA A 97 -6.05 1.18 -2.53
N VAL A 98 -5.38 1.81 -3.49
CA VAL A 98 -4.78 1.11 -4.65
C VAL A 98 -3.69 0.15 -4.19
N LEU A 99 -2.80 0.58 -3.28
CA LEU A 99 -1.75 -0.30 -2.73
C LEU A 99 -2.33 -1.46 -1.92
N LEU A 100 -3.32 -1.20 -1.07
CA LEU A 100 -3.99 -2.25 -0.30
C LEU A 100 -4.66 -3.27 -1.24
N PHE A 101 -5.32 -2.79 -2.30
CA PHE A 101 -5.90 -3.66 -3.31
C PHE A 101 -4.83 -4.50 -4.01
N ALA A 102 -3.70 -3.90 -4.38
CA ALA A 102 -2.56 -4.61 -4.97
C ALA A 102 -2.06 -5.73 -4.05
N THR A 103 -1.86 -5.44 -2.76
CA THR A 103 -1.38 -6.42 -1.76
C THR A 103 -2.37 -7.56 -1.56
N VAL A 104 -3.66 -7.25 -1.42
CA VAL A 104 -4.71 -8.29 -1.26
C VAL A 104 -4.80 -9.15 -2.53
N LEU A 105 -4.73 -8.54 -3.70
CA LEU A 105 -4.77 -9.24 -4.98
C LEU A 105 -3.57 -10.17 -5.15
N ALA A 106 -2.35 -9.67 -4.90
CA ALA A 106 -1.12 -10.46 -4.93
C ALA A 106 -1.16 -11.61 -3.92
N PHE A 107 -1.66 -11.36 -2.71
CA PHE A 107 -1.86 -12.41 -1.71
C PHE A 107 -2.78 -13.51 -2.23
N ILE A 108 -3.97 -13.16 -2.75
CA ILE A 108 -4.92 -14.17 -3.25
C ILE A 108 -4.32 -14.94 -4.43
N GLU A 109 -3.71 -14.26 -5.39
CA GLU A 109 -3.10 -14.88 -6.56
C GLU A 109 -1.95 -15.82 -6.19
N HIS A 110 -1.07 -15.40 -5.27
CA HIS A 110 0.03 -16.22 -4.78
C HIS A 110 -0.49 -17.53 -4.19
N ASN A 111 -1.44 -17.44 -3.26
CA ASN A 111 -1.99 -18.61 -2.58
C ASN A 111 -2.82 -19.48 -3.53
N ALA A 112 -3.55 -18.89 -4.47
CA ALA A 112 -4.29 -19.65 -5.48
C ALA A 112 -3.34 -20.42 -6.42
N ALA A 113 -2.23 -19.79 -6.83
CA ALA A 113 -1.22 -20.45 -7.65
C ALA A 113 -0.51 -21.58 -6.91
N GLU A 114 -0.13 -21.35 -5.64
CA GLU A 114 0.65 -22.30 -4.86
C GLU A 114 -0.18 -23.50 -4.38
N TYR A 115 -1.37 -23.26 -3.83
CA TYR A 115 -2.18 -24.31 -3.20
C TYR A 115 -3.25 -24.92 -4.10
N LEU A 116 -3.73 -24.16 -5.10
CA LEU A 116 -4.79 -24.61 -6.01
C LEU A 116 -4.30 -24.80 -7.45
N GLY A 117 -3.08 -24.36 -7.78
CA GLY A 117 -2.56 -24.36 -9.15
C GLY A 117 -3.24 -23.35 -10.08
N TRP A 118 -3.98 -22.38 -9.54
CA TRP A 118 -4.77 -21.44 -10.33
C TRP A 118 -3.99 -20.16 -10.62
N GLN A 119 -3.81 -19.85 -11.90
CA GLN A 119 -3.23 -18.59 -12.37
C GLN A 119 -4.36 -17.65 -12.79
N VAL A 120 -4.61 -16.60 -12.00
CA VAL A 120 -5.79 -15.74 -12.17
C VAL A 120 -5.43 -14.24 -12.25
N TRP A 121 -6.35 -13.48 -12.84
CA TRP A 121 -6.43 -12.02 -12.93
C TRP A 121 -5.23 -11.26 -13.50
N THR A 122 -4.12 -11.12 -12.77
CA THR A 122 -3.00 -10.26 -13.20
C THR A 122 -1.86 -10.98 -13.89
N VAL A 123 -1.85 -12.32 -13.96
CA VAL A 123 -0.71 -13.08 -14.51
C VAL A 123 -0.25 -12.58 -15.89
N GLN A 124 -1.18 -12.30 -16.81
CA GLN A 124 -0.85 -11.81 -18.16
C GLN A 124 -0.46 -10.33 -18.21
N TRP A 125 -0.81 -9.57 -17.17
CA TRP A 125 -0.68 -8.12 -17.11
C TRP A 125 0.25 -7.66 -15.98
N ARG A 126 1.03 -8.56 -15.36
CA ARG A 126 1.75 -8.27 -14.11
C ARG A 126 2.82 -7.19 -14.23
N VAL A 127 3.38 -7.06 -15.42
CA VAL A 127 4.30 -5.96 -15.73
C VAL A 127 3.52 -4.64 -15.77
N GLN A 128 2.39 -4.62 -16.48
CA GLN A 128 1.53 -3.46 -16.67
C GLN A 128 0.82 -3.02 -15.40
N THR A 129 0.41 -3.96 -14.53
CA THR A 129 -0.17 -3.63 -13.24
C THR A 129 0.84 -2.96 -12.31
N GLY A 130 2.15 -3.21 -12.48
CA GLY A 130 3.20 -2.46 -11.78
C GLY A 130 3.09 -0.95 -11.97
N PHE A 131 2.73 -0.49 -13.18
CA PHE A 131 2.54 0.94 -13.42
C PHE A 131 1.38 1.49 -12.58
N ILE A 132 0.33 0.69 -12.43
CA ILE A 132 -0.84 1.08 -11.63
C ILE A 132 -0.46 1.20 -10.16
N TRP A 133 0.24 0.20 -9.63
CA TRP A 133 0.64 0.15 -8.22
C TRP A 133 1.68 1.23 -7.88
N ASP A 134 2.70 1.40 -8.72
CA ASP A 134 3.79 2.36 -8.54
C ASP A 134 3.27 3.81 -8.63
N VAL A 135 2.50 4.14 -9.67
CA VAL A 135 2.04 5.51 -9.93
C VAL A 135 0.77 5.86 -9.14
N PHE A 136 -0.33 5.12 -9.35
CA PHE A 136 -1.61 5.48 -8.73
C PHE A 136 -1.70 5.06 -7.27
N GLY A 137 -0.89 4.08 -6.85
CA GLY A 137 -0.73 3.70 -5.46
C GLY A 137 0.35 4.51 -4.76
N GLY A 138 1.61 4.13 -5.01
CA GLY A 138 2.79 4.65 -4.31
C GLY A 138 2.99 6.15 -4.47
N LEU A 139 3.01 6.64 -5.72
CA LEU A 139 3.37 8.04 -5.99
C LEU A 139 2.27 8.99 -5.53
N VAL A 140 1.00 8.67 -5.83
CA VAL A 140 -0.14 9.46 -5.36
C VAL A 140 -0.20 9.49 -3.83
N ALA A 141 -0.02 8.35 -3.14
CA ALA A 141 0.04 8.33 -1.68
C ALA A 141 1.21 9.18 -1.14
N SER A 142 2.37 9.12 -1.79
CA SER A 142 3.56 9.89 -1.41
C SER A 142 3.35 11.39 -1.56
N VAL A 143 2.66 11.83 -2.62
CA VAL A 143 2.23 13.23 -2.78
C VAL A 143 1.29 13.61 -1.64
N GLY A 144 0.32 12.76 -1.30
CA GLY A 144 -0.57 12.98 -0.16
C GLY A 144 0.17 13.12 1.18
N VAL A 145 1.18 12.28 1.44
CA VAL A 145 2.06 12.35 2.61
C VAL A 145 2.86 13.66 2.60
N GLY A 146 3.45 14.05 1.46
CA GLY A 146 4.18 15.32 1.32
C GLY A 146 3.28 16.53 1.59
N MET A 147 2.06 16.52 1.06
CA MET A 147 1.07 17.56 1.32
C MET A 147 0.67 17.63 2.81
N ALA A 148 0.52 16.47 3.46
CA ALA A 148 0.22 16.39 4.89
C ALA A 148 1.38 16.91 5.75
N ALA A 149 2.61 16.54 5.41
CA ALA A 149 3.82 17.02 6.06
C ALA A 149 3.97 18.54 5.91
N TRP A 150 3.78 19.08 4.70
CA TRP A 150 3.83 20.52 4.46
C TRP A 150 2.80 21.28 5.28
N ARG A 151 1.54 20.83 5.26
CA ARG A 151 0.46 21.47 6.03
C ARG A 151 0.73 21.43 7.54
N ARG A 152 1.34 20.34 8.03
CA ARG A 152 1.62 20.14 9.45
C ARG A 152 2.83 20.95 9.92
N TYR A 153 3.94 20.90 9.19
CA TYR A 153 5.22 21.43 9.66
C TYR A 153 5.55 22.82 9.13
N VAL A 154 4.94 23.24 8.01
CA VAL A 154 5.17 24.55 7.39
C VAL A 154 3.96 25.45 7.58
N THR A 155 2.77 25.07 7.09
CA THR A 155 1.57 25.95 7.17
C THR A 155 1.05 26.12 8.60
N ARG A 156 1.11 25.07 9.43
CA ARG A 156 0.75 25.08 10.85
C ARG A 156 -0.58 25.80 11.17
N PRO A 157 -1.72 25.40 10.60
CA PRO A 157 -3.00 26.05 10.89
C PRO A 157 -3.39 25.87 12.38
N GLU A 158 -3.91 26.93 13.00
CA GLU A 158 -4.22 27.04 14.46
C GLU A 158 -5.10 25.93 15.05
N ARG A 159 -5.76 25.15 14.20
CA ARG A 159 -6.74 24.09 14.55
C ARG A 159 -6.11 22.70 14.70
N LEU A 160 -4.80 22.56 14.49
CA LEU A 160 -4.08 21.30 14.64
C LEU A 160 -3.62 21.10 16.10
N ASN A 161 -4.48 20.55 16.96
CA ASN A 161 -4.21 20.39 18.40
C ASN A 161 -3.76 18.97 18.85
N THR A 162 -3.38 18.08 17.93
CA THR A 162 -2.94 16.70 18.24
C THR A 162 -1.52 16.45 17.78
N ILE A 163 -0.54 16.68 18.66
CA ILE A 163 0.89 16.76 18.32
C ILE A 163 1.54 15.37 18.11
N LEU A 164 1.16 14.34 18.87
CA LEU A 164 1.87 13.05 18.87
C LEU A 164 1.27 12.00 17.93
N ASP A 165 -0.04 11.71 18.03
CA ASP A 165 -0.67 10.62 17.27
C ASP A 165 -0.64 10.81 15.74
N ASP A 166 -0.75 12.07 15.29
CA ASP A 166 -0.75 12.39 13.86
C ASP A 166 0.68 12.39 13.25
N GLY A 167 1.70 12.73 14.05
CA GLY A 167 3.10 12.79 13.58
C GLY A 167 3.70 11.40 13.38
N VAL A 168 3.45 10.50 14.34
CA VAL A 168 3.88 9.10 14.25
C VAL A 168 3.19 8.41 13.07
N SER A 169 1.88 8.56 12.92
CA SER A 169 1.13 7.98 11.81
C SER A 169 1.64 8.45 10.45
N LEU A 170 1.93 9.75 10.32
CA LEU A 170 2.50 10.31 9.09
C LEU A 170 3.91 9.77 8.81
N GLY A 171 4.74 9.62 9.85
CA GLY A 171 6.07 9.04 9.74
C GLY A 171 6.03 7.57 9.30
N LEU A 172 5.13 6.77 9.88
CA LEU A 172 4.94 5.36 9.50
C LEU A 172 4.44 5.23 8.06
N LEU A 173 3.48 6.06 7.63
CA LEU A 173 3.02 6.09 6.24
C LEU A 173 4.16 6.43 5.27
N ALA A 174 4.97 7.45 5.61
CA ALA A 174 6.13 7.82 4.81
C ALA A 174 7.15 6.68 4.73
N LEU A 175 7.42 6.01 5.86
CA LEU A 175 8.36 4.90 5.95
C LEU A 175 7.91 3.70 5.11
N VAL A 176 6.63 3.30 5.19
CA VAL A 176 6.08 2.18 4.40
C VAL A 176 6.13 2.48 2.90
N LEU A 177 5.78 3.70 2.48
CA LEU A 177 5.86 4.09 1.07
C LEU A 177 7.31 4.09 0.57
N PHE A 178 8.22 4.65 1.37
CA PHE A 178 9.64 4.69 1.03
C PHE A 178 10.25 3.29 0.92
N THR A 179 10.02 2.42 1.91
CA THR A 179 10.53 1.05 1.89
C THR A 179 9.90 0.23 0.77
N GLY A 180 8.64 0.50 0.38
CA GLY A 180 8.00 -0.11 -0.78
C GLY A 180 8.70 0.21 -2.10
N PHE A 181 8.98 1.49 -2.37
CA PHE A 181 9.75 1.88 -3.56
C PHE A 181 11.20 1.41 -3.53
N LEU A 182 11.83 1.43 -2.36
CA LEU A 182 13.18 0.93 -2.19
C LEU A 182 13.25 -0.57 -2.49
N LEU A 183 12.28 -1.36 -2.00
CA LEU A 183 12.16 -2.79 -2.32
C LEU A 183 12.00 -3.03 -3.80
N GLU A 184 11.07 -2.31 -4.44
CA GLU A 184 10.83 -2.45 -5.87
C GLU A 184 12.09 -2.09 -6.68
N GLY A 185 12.79 -1.02 -6.31
CA GLY A 185 14.02 -0.61 -6.97
C GLY A 185 15.19 -1.59 -6.76
N LEU A 186 15.36 -2.14 -5.56
CA LEU A 186 16.36 -3.16 -5.28
C LEU A 186 16.09 -4.44 -6.09
N ARG A 187 14.82 -4.86 -6.18
CA ARG A 187 14.38 -5.99 -7.00
C ARG A 187 14.66 -5.72 -8.48
N ILE A 188 14.28 -4.55 -9.01
CA ILE A 188 14.49 -4.19 -10.41
C ILE A 188 15.98 -4.14 -10.78
N GLY A 189 16.79 -3.54 -9.92
CA GLY A 189 18.24 -3.46 -10.14
C GLY A 189 18.92 -4.82 -10.17
N ALA A 190 18.50 -5.74 -9.29
CA ALA A 190 19.06 -7.08 -9.19
C ALA A 190 18.50 -8.08 -10.23
N THR A 191 17.31 -7.82 -10.77
CA THR A 191 16.62 -8.72 -11.71
C THR A 191 16.48 -8.12 -13.10
N GLU A 192 15.45 -7.32 -13.38
CA GLU A 192 15.10 -6.88 -14.73
C GLU A 192 16.23 -6.12 -15.44
N MET A 193 17.08 -5.41 -14.69
CA MET A 193 18.23 -4.67 -15.21
C MET A 193 19.53 -5.47 -15.28
N ASN A 194 19.60 -6.64 -14.65
CA ASN A 194 20.82 -7.43 -14.50
C ASN A 194 20.90 -8.55 -15.55
N PRO A 195 21.81 -8.48 -16.54
CA PRO A 195 21.93 -9.49 -17.60
C PRO A 195 22.26 -10.91 -17.10
N ALA A 196 22.81 -11.03 -15.88
CA ALA A 196 23.10 -12.33 -15.27
C ALA A 196 21.88 -12.96 -14.56
N SER A 197 20.76 -12.24 -14.44
CA SER A 197 19.56 -12.72 -13.77
C SER A 197 18.70 -13.59 -14.69
N GLY A 198 18.14 -14.69 -14.16
CA GLY A 198 17.11 -15.48 -14.86
C GLY A 198 15.79 -14.73 -15.10
N LEU A 199 15.62 -13.56 -14.47
CA LEU A 199 14.49 -12.65 -14.62
C LEU A 199 14.87 -11.40 -15.45
N TYR A 200 15.96 -11.46 -16.22
CA TYR A 200 16.42 -10.36 -17.04
C TYR A 200 15.36 -9.96 -18.09
N ALA A 201 14.85 -8.74 -17.96
CA ALA A 201 13.78 -8.20 -18.79
C ALA A 201 13.83 -6.67 -18.78
N PRO A 202 14.84 -6.04 -19.42
CA PRO A 202 15.08 -4.61 -19.29
C PRO A 202 13.93 -3.75 -19.81
N ALA A 203 13.14 -4.26 -20.75
CA ALA A 203 11.92 -3.61 -21.25
C ALA A 203 10.78 -3.56 -20.21
N SER A 204 10.80 -4.45 -19.20
CA SER A 204 9.81 -4.50 -18.13
C SER A 204 10.14 -3.55 -16.98
N ALA A 205 11.39 -3.16 -16.81
CA ALA A 205 11.82 -2.31 -15.70
C ALA A 205 11.11 -0.93 -15.67
N PRO A 206 10.92 -0.21 -16.80
CA PRO A 206 10.26 1.09 -16.80
C PRO A 206 8.76 1.06 -16.50
N TRP A 207 8.13 -0.12 -16.47
CA TRP A 207 6.72 -0.25 -16.10
C TRP A 207 6.47 -0.01 -14.61
N SER A 208 7.52 0.11 -13.79
CA SER A 208 7.43 0.65 -12.44
C SER A 208 8.29 1.91 -12.35
N PRO A 209 7.79 3.08 -12.79
CA PRO A 209 8.62 4.27 -13.00
C PRO A 209 9.41 4.73 -11.76
N VAL A 210 8.79 4.80 -10.59
CA VAL A 210 9.46 5.24 -9.35
C VAL A 210 10.44 4.16 -8.89
N GLY A 211 10.02 2.90 -8.83
CA GLY A 211 10.94 1.77 -8.57
C GLY A 211 12.15 1.75 -9.52
N TYR A 212 11.94 2.03 -10.81
CA TYR A 212 13.00 2.11 -11.82
C TYR A 212 13.98 3.26 -11.55
N VAL A 213 13.49 4.42 -11.13
CA VAL A 213 14.35 5.54 -10.69
C VAL A 213 15.21 5.11 -9.50
N PHE A 214 14.65 4.42 -8.50
CA PHE A 214 15.42 3.87 -7.38
C PHE A 214 16.47 2.86 -7.86
N ALA A 215 16.11 1.93 -8.75
CA ALA A 215 17.03 0.95 -9.32
C ALA A 215 18.22 1.62 -10.04
N ARG A 216 17.93 2.63 -10.87
CA ARG A 216 18.94 3.42 -11.59
C ARG A 216 19.82 4.22 -10.66
N ALA A 217 19.26 4.82 -9.61
CA ALA A 217 20.01 5.57 -8.61
C ALA A 217 20.97 4.64 -7.84
N LEU A 218 20.50 3.49 -7.37
CA LEU A 218 21.32 2.51 -6.65
C LEU A 218 22.44 1.95 -7.54
N ALA A 219 22.14 1.62 -8.79
CA ALA A 219 23.15 1.22 -9.76
C ALA A 219 24.17 2.33 -10.06
N GLY A 220 23.70 3.59 -10.18
CA GLY A 220 24.54 4.76 -10.38
C GLY A 220 25.46 5.08 -9.20
N LEU A 221 25.06 4.70 -7.98
CA LEU A 221 25.90 4.73 -6.78
C LEU A 221 26.91 3.56 -6.71
N GLY A 222 26.95 2.69 -7.72
CA GLY A 222 27.90 1.58 -7.81
C GLY A 222 27.47 0.32 -7.03
N MET A 223 26.21 0.24 -6.60
CA MET A 223 25.72 -0.93 -5.87
C MET A 223 25.64 -2.15 -6.80
N LYS A 224 26.33 -3.23 -6.42
CA LYS A 224 26.36 -4.48 -7.19
C LYS A 224 25.08 -5.29 -6.97
N PRO A 225 24.67 -6.17 -7.91
CA PRO A 225 23.47 -7.00 -7.75
C PRO A 225 23.41 -7.79 -6.44
N ALA A 226 24.51 -8.42 -6.01
CA ALA A 226 24.56 -9.15 -4.73
C ALA A 226 24.32 -8.25 -3.50
N ALA A 227 24.77 -6.98 -3.56
CA ALA A 227 24.48 -6.01 -2.51
C ALA A 227 22.99 -5.60 -2.54
N MET A 228 22.42 -5.44 -3.74
CA MET A 228 20.98 -5.14 -3.92
C MET A 228 20.10 -6.28 -3.39
N GLU A 229 20.48 -7.54 -3.63
CA GLU A 229 19.80 -8.72 -3.07
C GLU A 229 19.85 -8.72 -1.54
N THR A 230 21.02 -8.46 -0.95
CA THR A 230 21.16 -8.40 0.52
C THR A 230 20.30 -7.27 1.11
N ALA A 231 20.37 -6.08 0.53
CA ALA A 231 19.57 -4.94 0.96
C ALA A 231 18.07 -5.17 0.76
N HIS A 232 17.67 -5.87 -0.32
CA HIS A 232 16.28 -6.25 -0.55
C HIS A 232 15.77 -7.14 0.58
N ALA A 233 16.51 -8.20 0.93
CA ALA A 233 16.10 -9.12 1.98
C ALA A 233 15.90 -8.42 3.34
N VAL A 234 16.80 -7.51 3.72
CA VAL A 234 16.68 -6.72 4.96
C VAL A 234 15.49 -5.75 4.89
N THR A 235 15.37 -5.01 3.80
CA THR A 235 14.29 -4.03 3.61
C THR A 235 12.92 -4.71 3.59
N TRP A 236 12.85 -5.96 3.14
CA TRP A 236 11.60 -6.71 3.03
C TRP A 236 11.02 -7.02 4.40
N TRP A 237 11.85 -7.52 5.32
CA TRP A 237 11.44 -7.75 6.70
C TRP A 237 11.08 -6.46 7.43
N LEU A 238 11.79 -5.36 7.16
CA LEU A 238 11.47 -4.04 7.70
C LEU A 238 10.13 -3.50 7.17
N HIS A 239 9.81 -3.76 5.90
CA HIS A 239 8.57 -3.29 5.29
C HIS A 239 7.34 -4.08 5.79
N VAL A 240 7.53 -5.37 6.05
CA VAL A 240 6.46 -6.28 6.51
C VAL A 240 6.16 -6.14 8.02
N GLY A 241 7.19 -5.88 8.84
CA GLY A 241 7.07 -5.76 10.30
C GLY A 241 6.45 -4.46 10.77
#